data_AF-A0AAE8T3G8-F1
#
_entry.id   AF-A0AAE8T3G8-F1
#
_cell.length_a   1.000
_cell.length_b   1.000
_cell.length_c   1.000
_cell.angle_alpha   90.00
_cell.angle_beta   90.00
_cell.angle_gamma   90.00
#
_symmetry.space_group_name_H-M   'P 1'
#
loop_
_entity.id
_entity.type
_entity.pdbx_description
1 polymer ?
#
loop_
_entity_poly.entity_id
_entity_poly.type
_entity_poly.pdbx_seq_one_letter_code
_entity_poly.pdbx_strand_id
1 'polypeptide(L)'
;MFANDVIESAWSGPVRDALARLARRQRSARRHRMPVGLIGPRDATDEQMRVAERIAYAVASTGVALVGGGKQGVMEAAARGAHAAGGCAIGLLPEDDATLANPYLSVALPTGLGITRNALVARASLCLIAVGGGLGTLSEIALGLQWGKPVFTICGAPQVARVAQWLADSA
;
A
#
# COMPACT_ATOMS: atom_id res chain seq x y z
N MET A 1 -15.91 -7.88 -8.05
CA MET A 1 -15.55 -9.17 -7.44
C MET A 1 -14.41 -9.74 -8.26
N PHE A 2 -13.16 -9.60 -7.81
CA PHE A 2 -12.04 -10.23 -8.49
C PHE A 2 -12.10 -11.73 -8.17
N ALA A 3 -12.49 -12.54 -9.16
CA ALA A 3 -12.34 -13.98 -9.08
C ALA A 3 -10.84 -14.32 -8.95
N ASN A 4 -10.52 -15.43 -8.28
CA ASN A 4 -9.15 -15.96 -8.15
C ASN A 4 -8.38 -16.00 -9.49
N ASP A 5 -9.10 -16.09 -10.62
CA ASP A 5 -8.53 -16.26 -11.96
C ASP A 5 -7.88 -14.99 -12.55
N VAL A 6 -8.17 -13.79 -12.03
CA VAL A 6 -7.61 -12.53 -12.58
C VAL A 6 -6.13 -12.36 -12.20
N ILE A 7 -5.63 -13.11 -11.22
CA ILE A 7 -4.30 -12.90 -10.64
C ILE A 7 -3.31 -13.96 -11.10
N GLU A 8 -3.77 -15.17 -11.42
CA GLU A 8 -2.90 -16.18 -12.03
C GLU A 8 -2.49 -15.81 -13.46
N SER A 9 -3.34 -15.10 -14.20
CA SER A 9 -3.12 -14.75 -15.61
C SER A 9 -2.43 -13.39 -15.87
N ALA A 10 -2.43 -12.45 -14.91
CA ALA A 10 -2.01 -11.06 -15.16
C ALA A 10 -0.58 -10.68 -14.70
N TRP A 11 0.10 -11.53 -13.92
CA TRP A 11 1.47 -11.26 -13.46
C TRP A 11 2.48 -12.07 -14.26
N SER A 12 3.62 -11.45 -14.61
CA SER A 12 4.71 -12.16 -15.26
C SER A 12 5.25 -13.31 -14.38
N GLY A 13 5.82 -14.34 -15.00
CA GLY A 13 6.43 -15.47 -14.28
C GLY A 13 7.34 -15.05 -13.12
N PRO A 14 8.30 -14.11 -13.34
CA PRO A 14 9.16 -13.61 -12.28
C PRO A 14 8.41 -12.97 -11.10
N VAL A 15 7.32 -12.26 -11.35
CA VAL A 15 6.49 -11.66 -10.29
C VAL A 15 5.76 -12.74 -9.50
N ARG A 16 5.16 -13.73 -10.18
CA ARG A 16 4.52 -14.88 -9.51
C ARG A 16 5.50 -15.62 -8.60
N ASP A 17 6.73 -15.86 -9.08
CA ASP A 17 7.77 -16.50 -8.29
C ASP A 17 8.19 -15.66 -7.08
N ALA A 18 8.27 -14.33 -7.24
CA ALA A 18 8.58 -13.42 -6.13
C ALA A 18 7.49 -13.44 -5.06
N LEU A 19 6.22 -13.38 -5.46
CA LEU A 19 5.08 -13.46 -4.54
C LEU A 19 5.04 -14.82 -3.83
N ALA A 20 5.30 -15.92 -4.54
CA ALA A 20 5.36 -17.25 -3.94
C ALA A 20 6.49 -17.37 -2.91
N ARG A 21 7.67 -16.79 -3.18
CA ARG A 21 8.79 -16.72 -2.21
C ARG A 21 8.40 -15.90 -0.98
N LEU A 22 7.76 -14.74 -1.17
CA LEU A 22 7.31 -13.88 -0.07
C LEU A 22 6.27 -14.60 0.80
N ALA A 23 5.30 -15.29 0.18
CA ALA A 23 4.29 -16.07 0.89
C ALA A 23 4.89 -17.20 1.74
N ARG A 24 5.87 -17.94 1.18
CA ARG A 24 6.63 -18.94 1.95
C ARG A 24 7.36 -18.32 3.14
N ARG A 25 7.95 -17.13 2.96
CA ARG A 25 8.64 -16.42 4.04
C ARG A 25 7.68 -16.00 5.15
N GLN A 26 6.50 -15.47 4.81
CA GLN A 26 5.52 -15.02 5.81
C GLN A 26 4.98 -16.16 6.68
N ARG A 27 4.92 -17.40 6.17
CA ARG A 27 4.57 -18.60 6.95
C ARG A 27 5.67 -19.09 7.90
N SER A 28 6.85 -18.49 7.88
CA SER A 28 8.00 -18.89 8.69
C SER A 28 8.24 -17.96 9.88
N ALA A 29 9.10 -18.38 10.81
CA ALA A 29 9.58 -17.52 11.90
C ALA A 29 10.30 -16.24 11.42
N ARG A 30 10.82 -16.23 10.18
CA ARG A 30 11.54 -15.10 9.55
C ARG A 30 10.63 -14.16 8.75
N ARG A 31 9.31 -14.19 9.00
CA ARG A 31 8.34 -13.27 8.39
C ARG A 31 8.71 -11.81 8.63
N HIS A 32 8.38 -10.97 7.66
CA HIS A 32 8.31 -9.53 7.86
C HIS A 32 7.19 -9.22 8.85
N ARG A 33 7.54 -8.55 9.95
CA ARG A 33 6.61 -8.12 11.00
C ARG A 33 6.08 -6.71 10.77
N MET A 34 6.75 -5.93 9.92
CA MET A 34 6.31 -4.60 9.54
C MET A 34 5.39 -4.68 8.32
N PRO A 35 4.29 -3.91 8.28
CA PRO A 35 3.42 -3.81 7.11
C PRO A 35 4.11 -3.11 5.94
N VAL A 36 3.60 -3.28 4.73
CA VAL A 36 3.97 -2.44 3.58
C VAL A 36 3.08 -1.21 3.55
N GLY A 37 3.69 -0.03 3.40
CA GLY A 37 2.94 1.21 3.27
C GLY A 37 2.43 1.39 1.85
N LEU A 38 1.13 1.59 1.67
CA LEU A 38 0.55 1.92 0.37
C LEU A 38 -0.13 3.30 0.48
N ILE A 39 0.46 4.27 -0.20
CA ILE A 39 0.18 5.70 -0.07
C ILE A 39 -0.25 6.30 -1.42
N GLY A 40 -1.05 7.36 -1.39
CA GLY A 40 -1.52 8.04 -2.58
C GLY A 40 -2.62 9.07 -2.31
N PRO A 41 -3.10 9.77 -3.34
CA PRO A 41 -4.05 10.86 -3.20
C PRO A 41 -5.44 10.37 -2.75
N ARG A 42 -6.16 11.29 -2.09
CA ARG A 42 -7.60 11.16 -1.78
C ARG A 42 -8.44 11.27 -3.06
N ASP A 43 -8.10 12.22 -3.91
CA ASP A 43 -8.74 12.42 -5.22
C ASP A 43 -7.92 11.67 -6.27
N ALA A 44 -8.23 10.37 -6.41
CA ALA A 44 -7.48 9.44 -7.25
C ALA A 44 -8.22 9.16 -8.56
N THR A 45 -7.47 8.94 -9.64
CA THR A 45 -8.05 8.47 -10.91
C THR A 45 -8.47 7.00 -10.81
N ASP A 46 -9.37 6.57 -11.69
CA ASP A 46 -9.76 5.16 -11.79
C ASP A 46 -8.57 4.23 -12.01
N GLU A 47 -7.57 4.69 -12.76
CA GLU A 47 -6.33 3.95 -12.96
C GLU A 47 -5.53 3.79 -11.67
N GLN A 48 -5.33 4.89 -10.92
CA GLN A 48 -4.63 4.84 -9.64
C GLN A 48 -5.33 3.91 -8.65
N MET A 49 -6.66 3.99 -8.56
CA MET A 49 -7.44 3.10 -7.70
C MET A 49 -7.30 1.63 -8.12
N ARG A 50 -7.41 1.33 -9.42
CA ARG A 50 -7.27 -0.04 -9.94
C ARG A 50 -5.88 -0.62 -9.68
N VAL A 51 -4.84 0.18 -9.89
CA VAL A 51 -3.45 -0.24 -9.64
C VAL A 51 -3.19 -0.45 -8.15
N ALA A 52 -3.65 0.48 -7.29
CA ALA A 52 -3.53 0.36 -5.85
C ALA A 52 -4.21 -0.91 -5.32
N GLU A 53 -5.43 -1.19 -5.76
CA GLU A 53 -6.18 -2.38 -5.39
C GLU A 53 -5.49 -3.68 -5.83
N ARG A 54 -4.99 -3.73 -7.08
CA ARG A 54 -4.27 -4.91 -7.59
C ARG A 54 -2.98 -5.18 -6.84
N ILE A 55 -2.17 -4.15 -6.58
CA ILE A 55 -0.93 -4.28 -5.82
C ILE A 55 -1.24 -4.73 -4.39
N ALA A 56 -2.23 -4.08 -3.75
CA ALA A 56 -2.63 -4.40 -2.39
C ALA A 56 -3.08 -5.85 -2.25
N TYR A 57 -3.94 -6.32 -3.16
CA TYR A 57 -4.37 -7.71 -3.19
C TYR A 57 -3.16 -8.65 -3.28
N ALA A 58 -2.26 -8.42 -4.24
CA ALA A 58 -1.13 -9.30 -4.49
C ALA A 58 -0.19 -9.39 -3.27
N VAL A 59 0.13 -8.25 -2.64
CA VAL A 59 0.95 -8.20 -1.43
C VAL A 59 0.23 -8.87 -0.25
N ALA A 60 -1.04 -8.53 -0.03
CA ALA A 60 -1.84 -9.05 1.08
C ALA A 60 -2.02 -10.57 1.00
N SER A 61 -2.17 -11.12 -0.22
CA SER A 61 -2.27 -12.57 -0.49
C SER A 61 -1.05 -13.35 -0.02
N THR A 62 0.09 -12.69 0.16
CA THR A 62 1.30 -13.32 0.71
C THR A 62 1.33 -13.38 2.24
N GLY A 63 0.35 -12.79 2.93
CA GLY A 63 0.34 -12.65 4.39
C GLY A 63 1.13 -11.45 4.91
N VAL A 64 1.43 -10.47 4.05
CA VAL A 64 1.99 -9.17 4.45
C VAL A 64 0.85 -8.20 4.71
N ALA A 65 0.85 -7.55 5.89
CA ALA A 65 -0.13 -6.52 6.20
C ALA A 65 0.16 -5.22 5.43
N LEU A 66 -0.88 -4.43 5.16
CA LEU A 66 -0.75 -3.09 4.59
C LEU A 66 -1.02 -2.02 5.65
N VAL A 67 -0.36 -0.86 5.49
CA VAL A 67 -0.64 0.34 6.28
C VAL A 67 -0.83 1.56 5.38
N GLY A 68 -1.76 2.45 5.73
CA GLY A 68 -2.00 3.71 5.03
C GLY A 68 -2.79 4.69 5.89
N GLY A 69 -3.23 5.80 5.31
CA GLY A 69 -4.00 6.84 6.03
C GLY A 69 -5.50 6.54 6.19
N GLY A 70 -6.01 5.45 5.61
CA GLY A 70 -7.35 4.91 5.91
C GLY A 70 -8.56 5.67 5.37
N LYS A 71 -8.36 6.66 4.49
CA LYS A 71 -9.45 7.44 3.85
C LYS A 71 -9.71 6.98 2.40
N GLN A 72 -10.60 7.69 1.70
CA GLN A 72 -10.98 7.45 0.29
C GLN A 72 -9.81 7.51 -0.71
N GLY A 73 -10.08 7.13 -1.96
CA GLY A 73 -9.12 7.20 -3.07
C GLY A 73 -8.17 6.01 -3.09
N VAL A 74 -6.86 6.27 -3.24
CA VAL A 74 -5.84 5.20 -3.31
C VAL A 74 -5.84 4.32 -2.06
N MET A 75 -5.99 4.92 -0.88
CA MET A 75 -5.91 4.19 0.40
C MET A 75 -7.12 3.27 0.60
N GLU A 76 -8.31 3.69 0.19
CA GLU A 76 -9.52 2.86 0.22
C GLU A 76 -9.44 1.72 -0.80
N ALA A 77 -8.97 2.01 -2.03
CA ALA A 77 -8.77 0.98 -3.04
C ALA A 77 -7.75 -0.08 -2.60
N ALA A 78 -6.67 0.34 -1.93
CA ALA A 78 -5.72 -0.57 -1.32
C ALA A 78 -6.32 -1.41 -0.18
N ALA A 79 -7.09 -0.78 0.72
CA ALA A 79 -7.79 -1.50 1.78
C ALA A 79 -8.76 -2.55 1.20
N ARG A 80 -9.51 -2.18 0.15
CA ARG A 80 -10.40 -3.10 -0.57
C ARG A 80 -9.65 -4.27 -1.19
N GLY A 81 -8.51 -4.03 -1.83
CA GLY A 81 -7.67 -5.09 -2.39
C GLY A 81 -7.14 -6.05 -1.33
N ALA A 82 -6.68 -5.53 -0.19
CA ALA A 82 -6.24 -6.36 0.93
C ALA A 82 -7.39 -7.16 1.56
N HIS A 83 -8.56 -6.54 1.73
CA HIS A 83 -9.76 -7.20 2.22
C HIS A 83 -10.18 -8.36 1.30
N ALA A 84 -10.20 -8.13 -0.02
CA ALA A 84 -10.53 -9.15 -1.01
C ALA A 84 -9.54 -10.33 -1.02
N ALA A 85 -8.28 -10.10 -0.62
CA ALA A 85 -7.28 -11.15 -0.44
C ALA A 85 -7.38 -11.89 0.91
N GLY A 86 -8.33 -11.52 1.77
CA GLY A 86 -8.40 -12.01 3.16
C GLY A 86 -7.21 -11.57 4.03
N GLY A 87 -6.51 -10.50 3.62
CA GLY A 87 -5.35 -9.96 4.34
C GLY A 87 -5.71 -8.87 5.35
N CYS A 88 -4.69 -8.24 5.91
CA CYS A 88 -4.83 -7.19 6.93
C CYS A 88 -4.49 -5.80 6.37
N ALA A 89 -5.42 -4.85 6.49
CA ALA A 89 -5.22 -3.45 6.17
C ALA A 89 -5.38 -2.58 7.44
N ILE A 90 -4.35 -1.80 7.75
CA ILE A 90 -4.29 -0.92 8.92
C ILE A 90 -4.39 0.55 8.45
N GLY A 91 -5.35 1.30 8.98
CA GLY A 91 -5.50 2.73 8.70
C GLY A 91 -5.11 3.59 9.89
N LEU A 92 -4.13 4.48 9.70
CA LEU A 92 -3.81 5.56 10.64
C LEU A 92 -4.62 6.80 10.26
N LEU A 93 -5.78 6.97 10.88
CA LEU A 93 -6.71 8.04 10.50
C LEU A 93 -6.20 9.40 11.01
N PRO A 94 -6.37 10.49 10.23
CA PRO A 94 -6.03 11.83 10.69
C PRO A 94 -6.98 12.34 11.77
N GLU A 95 -8.22 11.83 11.81
CA GLU A 95 -9.21 12.14 12.84
C GLU A 95 -9.07 11.24 14.08
N ASP A 96 -9.76 11.60 15.15
CA ASP A 96 -9.86 10.87 16.43
C ASP A 96 -11.11 9.97 16.52
N ASP A 97 -11.84 9.82 15.41
CA ASP A 97 -13.02 8.96 15.30
C ASP A 97 -12.82 7.81 14.29
N ALA A 98 -12.98 6.58 14.76
CA ALA A 98 -12.86 5.37 13.95
C ALA A 98 -14.00 5.20 12.94
N THR A 99 -15.17 5.81 13.15
CA THR A 99 -16.31 5.73 12.21
C THR A 99 -16.01 6.39 10.86
N LEU A 100 -14.98 7.24 10.82
CA LEU A 100 -14.52 7.94 9.63
C LEU A 100 -13.53 7.13 8.76
N ALA A 101 -13.27 5.87 9.14
CA ALA A 101 -12.53 4.91 8.34
C ALA A 101 -13.29 4.49 7.08
N ASN A 102 -12.55 4.18 6.00
CA ASN A 102 -13.14 3.44 4.89
C ASN A 102 -13.54 2.01 5.35
N PRO A 103 -14.59 1.40 4.76
CA PRO A 103 -15.20 0.18 5.27
C PRO A 103 -14.35 -1.09 5.08
N TYR A 104 -13.23 -1.01 4.36
CA TYR A 104 -12.39 -2.18 4.04
C TYR A 104 -11.20 -2.35 5.00
N LEU A 105 -11.01 -1.46 5.98
CA LEU A 105 -9.94 -1.60 6.96
C LEU A 105 -10.21 -2.78 7.90
N SER A 106 -9.16 -3.55 8.18
CA SER A 106 -9.18 -4.57 9.24
C SER A 106 -9.00 -3.93 10.62
N VAL A 107 -8.17 -2.88 10.68
CA VAL A 107 -7.88 -2.13 11.91
C VAL A 107 -7.86 -0.64 11.57
N ALA A 108 -8.72 0.13 12.23
CA ALA A 108 -8.71 1.57 12.18
C ALA A 108 -8.10 2.13 13.48
N LEU A 109 -7.08 2.96 13.36
CA LEU A 109 -6.44 3.66 14.47
C LEU A 109 -6.72 5.16 14.33
N PRO A 110 -7.73 5.69 15.06
CA PRO A 110 -8.05 7.11 15.06
C PRO A 110 -6.98 7.90 15.80
N THR A 111 -6.02 8.49 15.08
CA THR A 111 -4.84 9.10 15.73
C THR A 111 -5.07 10.52 16.20
N GLY A 112 -6.01 11.26 15.60
CA GLY A 112 -6.19 12.70 15.86
C GLY A 112 -5.00 13.57 15.46
N LEU A 113 -3.99 13.03 14.75
CA LEU A 113 -2.72 13.71 14.47
C LEU A 113 -2.77 14.58 13.20
N GLY A 114 -3.91 14.69 12.52
CA GLY A 114 -4.01 15.46 11.29
C GLY A 114 -2.96 15.01 10.28
N ILE A 115 -2.25 15.92 9.62
CA ILE A 115 -1.16 15.62 8.65
C ILE A 115 0.06 14.92 9.24
N THR A 116 0.30 15.07 10.53
CA THR A 116 1.49 14.53 11.20
C THR A 116 1.50 13.00 11.21
N ARG A 117 0.34 12.34 11.08
CA ARG A 117 0.22 10.87 10.99
C ARG A 117 0.98 10.26 9.80
N ASN A 118 1.31 11.05 8.79
CA ASN A 118 2.08 10.62 7.60
C ASN A 118 3.47 10.11 8.02
N ALA A 119 4.05 10.73 9.05
CA ALA A 119 5.31 10.27 9.65
C ALA A 119 5.18 8.87 10.26
N LEU A 120 4.05 8.55 10.88
CA LEU A 120 3.82 7.22 11.44
C LEU A 120 3.60 6.18 10.34
N VAL A 121 2.84 6.50 9.29
CA VAL A 121 2.67 5.61 8.12
C VAL A 121 4.02 5.28 7.51
N ALA A 122 4.81 6.30 7.17
CA ALA A 122 6.13 6.11 6.61
C ALA A 122 7.05 5.34 7.57
N ARG A 123 7.06 5.64 8.88
CA ARG A 123 7.94 5.00 9.86
C ARG A 123 7.59 3.52 10.09
N ALA A 124 6.31 3.20 10.18
CA ALA A 124 5.81 1.85 10.46
C ALA A 124 5.95 0.92 9.24
N SER A 125 6.20 1.46 8.05
CA SER A 125 6.26 0.69 6.80
C SER A 125 7.59 -0.04 6.59
N LEU A 126 7.58 -1.30 6.16
CA LEU A 126 8.75 -2.04 5.70
C LEU A 126 9.38 -1.36 4.47
N CYS A 127 8.53 -1.00 3.52
CA CYS A 127 8.79 -0.19 2.34
C CYS A 127 7.51 0.57 1.99
N LEU A 128 7.61 1.57 1.13
CA LEU A 128 6.48 2.36 0.65
C LEU A 128 6.23 2.10 -0.83
N ILE A 129 4.96 1.96 -1.18
CA ILE A 129 4.46 1.95 -2.55
C ILE A 129 3.58 3.19 -2.71
N ALA A 130 4.04 4.15 -3.50
CA ALA A 130 3.34 5.37 -3.79
C ALA A 130 2.64 5.28 -5.15
N VAL A 131 1.31 5.36 -5.12
CA VAL A 131 0.44 5.36 -6.31
C VAL A 131 -0.13 6.75 -6.48
N GLY A 132 0.20 7.44 -7.58
CA GLY A 132 -0.22 8.83 -7.78
C GLY A 132 0.48 9.83 -6.85
N GLY A 133 0.10 11.10 -6.96
CA GLY A 133 0.80 12.22 -6.32
C GLY A 133 0.06 12.94 -5.20
N GLY A 134 0.42 14.22 -5.03
CA GLY A 134 -0.10 15.09 -3.96
C GLY A 134 0.90 15.33 -2.82
N LEU A 135 0.69 16.41 -2.08
CA LEU A 135 1.59 16.84 -0.99
C LEU A 135 1.69 15.81 0.14
N GLY A 136 0.56 15.14 0.47
CA GLY A 136 0.54 14.07 1.45
C GLY A 136 1.47 12.92 1.04
N THR A 137 1.25 12.38 -0.16
CA THR A 137 2.07 11.32 -0.75
C THR A 137 3.54 11.72 -0.82
N LEU A 138 3.85 12.95 -1.26
CA LEU A 138 5.23 13.46 -1.30
C LEU A 138 5.87 13.51 0.08
N SER A 139 5.13 13.93 1.12
CA SER A 139 5.65 13.98 2.49
C SER A 139 6.01 12.59 3.01
N GLU A 140 5.17 11.58 2.73
CA GLU A 140 5.41 10.20 3.15
C GLU A 140 6.59 9.58 2.40
N ILE A 141 6.74 9.87 1.10
CA ILE A 141 7.92 9.51 0.29
C ILE A 141 9.19 10.08 0.93
N ALA A 142 9.20 11.40 1.20
CA ALA A 142 10.37 12.08 1.75
C ALA A 142 10.77 11.50 3.13
N LEU A 143 9.80 11.30 4.02
CA LEU A 143 10.02 10.72 5.35
C LEU A 143 10.53 9.28 5.26
N GLY A 144 9.97 8.47 4.36
CA GLY A 144 10.43 7.12 4.09
C GLY A 144 11.90 7.07 3.67
N LEU A 145 12.27 7.90 2.69
CA LEU A 145 13.65 8.01 2.20
C LEU A 145 14.60 8.50 3.29
N GLN A 146 14.19 9.47 4.10
CA GLN A 146 14.99 9.99 5.22
C GLN A 146 15.28 8.90 6.26
N TRP A 147 14.41 7.90 6.40
CA TRP A 147 14.61 6.74 7.28
C TRP A 147 15.19 5.52 6.57
N GLY A 148 15.70 5.68 5.35
CA GLY A 148 16.36 4.61 4.61
C GLY A 148 15.42 3.50 4.14
N LYS A 149 14.11 3.77 4.04
CA LYS A 149 13.14 2.79 3.57
C LYS A 149 13.13 2.77 2.04
N PRO A 150 13.03 1.58 1.41
CA PRO A 150 12.76 1.50 -0.02
C PRO A 150 11.42 2.16 -0.34
N VAL A 151 11.40 2.96 -1.41
CA VAL A 151 10.19 3.60 -1.93
C VAL A 151 10.05 3.28 -3.41
N PHE A 152 8.88 2.81 -3.79
CA PHE A 152 8.48 2.47 -5.15
C PHE A 152 7.38 3.43 -5.61
N THR A 153 7.49 3.98 -6.82
CA THR A 153 6.51 4.91 -7.39
C THR A 153 5.86 4.37 -8.66
N ILE A 154 4.56 4.63 -8.81
CA ILE A 154 3.76 4.26 -9.99
C ILE A 154 2.62 5.26 -10.23
N CYS A 155 2.04 5.26 -11.43
CA CYS A 155 0.86 6.08 -11.83
C CYS A 155 1.05 7.58 -11.59
N GLY A 156 2.22 8.12 -11.97
CA GLY A 156 2.51 9.56 -11.87
C GLY A 156 2.85 10.03 -10.45
N ALA A 157 3.27 9.13 -9.56
CA ALA A 157 3.78 9.53 -8.25
C ALA A 157 5.07 10.39 -8.36
N PRO A 158 5.29 11.35 -7.43
CA PRO A 158 6.39 12.30 -7.49
C PRO A 158 7.76 11.63 -7.64
N GLN A 159 8.58 12.19 -8.52
CA GLN A 159 9.93 11.72 -8.74
C GLN A 159 10.88 12.42 -7.77
N VAL A 160 11.56 11.63 -6.95
CA VAL A 160 12.59 12.08 -6.01
C VAL A 160 13.83 11.21 -6.26
N ALA A 161 15.02 11.81 -6.22
CA ALA A 161 16.25 11.05 -6.32
C ALA A 161 16.26 9.92 -5.27
N ARG A 162 16.69 8.70 -5.67
CA ARG A 162 16.72 7.46 -4.86
C ARG A 162 15.41 6.67 -4.75
N VAL A 163 14.34 7.09 -5.45
CA VAL A 163 13.12 6.29 -5.60
C VAL A 163 13.26 5.31 -6.77
N ALA A 164 12.89 4.04 -6.57
CA ALA A 164 12.82 3.08 -7.66
C ALA A 164 11.52 3.27 -8.45
N GLN A 165 11.63 3.55 -9.75
CA GLN A 165 10.48 3.70 -10.63
C GLN A 165 10.00 2.33 -11.13
N TRP A 166 8.68 2.14 -11.20
CA TRP A 166 8.09 1.03 -11.92
C TRP A 166 7.27 1.58 -13.09
N LEU A 167 7.80 1.43 -14.30
CA LEU A 167 7.07 1.76 -15.53
C LEU A 167 6.25 0.53 -15.92
N ALA A 168 4.94 0.69 -16.10
CA ALA A 168 4.04 -0.42 -16.42
C ALA A 168 4.24 -1.00 -17.84
N ASP A 169 5.14 -0.44 -18.63
CA ASP A 169 5.35 -0.78 -20.05
C ASP A 169 6.33 -1.94 -20.27
N SER A 170 6.27 -2.97 -19.44
CA SER A 170 7.03 -4.21 -19.66
C SER A 170 6.22 -5.43 -19.21
N ALA A 171 5.08 -5.63 -19.88
CA ALA A 171 4.38 -6.90 -19.96
C ALA A 171 4.00 -7.15 -21.43
#